data_AF-B9XGN9-F1
#
_entry.id   AF-B9XGN9-F1
#
_cell.length_a   1.000
_cell.length_b   1.000
_cell.length_c   1.000
_cell.angle_alpha   90.00
_cell.angle_beta   90.00
_cell.angle_gamma   90.00
#
_symmetry.space_group_name_H-M   'P 1'
#
loop_
_entity.id
_entity.type
_entity.pdbx_description
1 polymer ?
#
loop_
_entity_poly.entity_id
_entity_poly.type
_entity_poly.pdbx_seq_one_letter_code
_entity_poly.pdbx_strand_id
1 'polypeptide(L)'
;MGTRWGINRTVAQIHALLYISPKPLHAEDIAETLSVARSNVSTSLKELQGWGIIRMVHVLGDKRDHFESMKDVWEMFRLVLDERKRREIDPTLAMLRECIAESEQEKEKDPYTKERLRELSDFFETTSNWYTQIRQWPASALAKFAKLGDKGLKLLGLSAK
;
A
#
# COMPACT_ATOMS: atom_id res chain seq x y z
N MET A 1 5.42 -0.68 14.57
CA MET A 1 4.70 -1.60 13.66
C MET A 1 5.10 -1.39 12.19
N GLY A 2 5.22 -0.15 11.68
CA GLY A 2 5.56 0.12 10.27
C GLY A 2 6.90 -0.44 9.75
N THR A 3 7.95 -0.51 10.59
CA THR A 3 9.25 -1.06 10.17
C THR A 3 9.21 -2.55 9.80
N ARG A 4 8.24 -3.31 10.31
CA ARG A 4 8.04 -4.73 9.94
C ARG A 4 7.36 -4.91 8.57
N TRP A 5 6.85 -3.81 7.99
CA TRP A 5 6.13 -3.78 6.72
C TRP A 5 6.92 -3.04 5.62
N GLY A 6 8.19 -2.71 5.89
CA GLY A 6 9.05 -1.93 4.99
C GLY A 6 8.77 -0.42 5.00
N ILE A 7 8.00 0.09 5.96
CA ILE A 7 7.67 1.52 6.08
C ILE A 7 8.65 2.20 7.05
N ASN A 8 9.16 3.37 6.66
CA ASN A 8 10.03 4.19 7.50
C ASN A 8 9.40 4.42 8.89
N ARG A 9 10.19 4.25 9.95
CA ARG A 9 9.73 4.40 11.34
C ARG A 9 9.06 5.76 11.59
N THR A 10 9.68 6.84 11.14
CA THR A 10 9.19 8.21 11.38
C THR A 10 7.88 8.45 10.64
N VAL A 11 7.77 7.98 9.40
CA VAL A 11 6.53 8.03 8.60
C VAL A 11 5.37 7.37 9.36
N ALA A 12 5.60 6.17 9.90
CA ALA A 12 4.59 5.47 10.68
C ALA A 12 4.23 6.19 12.00
N GLN A 13 5.19 6.79 12.69
CA GLN A 13 4.96 7.55 13.91
C GLN A 13 4.14 8.82 13.66
N ILE A 14 4.49 9.58 12.61
CA ILE A 14 3.76 10.79 12.20
C ILE A 14 2.34 10.45 11.81
N HIS A 15 2.13 9.42 11.00
CA HIS A 15 0.79 8.99 10.66
C HIS A 15 -0.02 8.60 11.90
N ALA A 16 0.56 7.83 12.82
CA ALA A 16 -0.11 7.44 14.06
C ALA A 16 -0.51 8.66 14.90
N LEU A 17 0.38 9.65 15.04
CA LEU A 17 0.11 10.90 15.74
C LEU A 17 -1.05 11.67 15.08
N LEU A 18 -1.01 11.87 13.77
CA LEU A 18 -2.06 12.57 13.02
C LEU A 18 -3.40 11.82 13.05
N TYR A 19 -3.37 10.49 13.10
CA TYR A 19 -4.57 9.65 13.17
C TYR A 19 -5.29 9.80 14.51
N ILE A 20 -4.56 9.80 15.63
CA ILE A 20 -5.15 9.95 16.97
C ILE A 20 -5.36 11.42 17.39
N SER A 21 -4.74 12.37 16.68
CA SER A 21 -4.90 13.78 17.00
C SER A 21 -6.34 14.24 16.72
N PRO A 22 -6.97 14.96 17.68
CA PRO A 22 -8.30 15.54 17.50
C PRO A 22 -8.29 16.80 16.63
N LYS A 23 -7.11 17.39 16.39
CA LYS A 23 -6.94 18.62 15.60
C LYS A 23 -5.80 18.45 14.58
N PRO A 24 -5.84 19.18 13.45
CA PRO A 24 -4.69 19.29 12.56
C PRO A 24 -3.45 19.80 13.32
N LEU A 25 -2.27 19.29 12.97
CA LEU A 25 -1.01 19.63 13.62
C LEU A 25 -0.06 20.35 12.65
N HIS A 26 0.65 21.36 13.14
CA HIS A 26 1.75 21.97 12.39
C HIS A 26 3.00 21.06 12.42
N ALA A 27 3.87 21.19 11.41
CA ALA A 27 5.09 20.38 11.31
C ALA A 27 6.04 20.54 12.52
N GLU A 28 6.10 21.72 13.15
CA GLU A 28 6.89 21.92 14.37
C GLU A 28 6.31 21.14 15.56
N ASP A 29 4.99 21.16 15.76
CA ASP A 29 4.34 20.40 16.84
C ASP A 29 4.60 18.90 16.69
N ILE A 30 4.58 18.41 15.45
CA ILE A 30 4.92 17.01 15.12
C ILE A 30 6.37 16.70 15.48
N ALA A 31 7.31 17.58 15.11
CA ALA A 31 8.73 17.41 15.38
C ALA A 31 9.03 17.37 16.88
N GLU A 32 8.43 18.28 17.65
CA GLU A 32 8.55 18.35 19.09
C GLU A 32 7.92 17.12 19.77
N THR A 33 6.67 16.81 19.43
CA THR A 33 5.92 15.69 20.03
C THR A 33 6.63 14.35 19.84
N LEU A 34 7.20 14.11 18.65
CA LEU A 34 7.86 12.86 18.32
C LEU A 34 9.37 12.88 18.59
N SER A 35 9.93 14.02 19.00
CA SER A 35 11.38 14.21 19.19
C SER A 35 12.19 13.79 17.95
N VAL A 36 11.76 14.21 16.76
CA VAL A 36 12.40 13.90 15.47
C VAL A 36 12.83 15.17 14.75
N ALA A 37 13.89 15.09 13.95
CA ALA A 37 14.39 16.23 13.20
C ALA A 37 13.35 16.79 12.20
N ARG A 38 13.30 18.12 12.06
CA ARG A 38 12.38 18.82 11.14
C ARG A 38 12.49 18.34 9.69
N SER A 39 13.71 18.05 9.23
CA SER A 39 13.94 17.48 7.89
C SER A 39 13.26 16.13 7.72
N ASN A 40 13.29 15.28 8.75
CA ASN A 40 12.63 13.97 8.73
C ASN A 40 11.10 14.10 8.75
N VAL A 41 10.57 15.08 9.49
CA VAL A 41 9.14 15.42 9.46
C VAL A 41 8.73 15.86 8.06
N SER A 42 9.46 16.79 7.44
CA SER A 42 9.13 17.30 6.10
C SER A 42 9.11 16.17 5.05
N THR A 43 10.15 15.34 5.01
CA THR A 43 10.20 14.20 4.08
C THR A 43 9.08 13.20 4.34
N SER A 44 8.79 12.91 5.61
CA SER A 44 7.73 11.97 5.98
C SER A 44 6.33 12.50 5.66
N LEU A 45 6.07 13.79 5.85
CA LEU A 45 4.80 14.42 5.47
C LEU A 45 4.60 14.38 3.96
N LYS A 46 5.63 14.72 3.18
CA LYS A 46 5.60 14.60 1.71
C LYS A 46 5.32 13.17 1.27
N GLU A 47 5.96 12.20 1.92
CA GLU A 47 5.71 10.79 1.64
C GLU A 47 4.24 10.45 1.92
N LEU A 48 3.75 10.68 3.14
CA LEU A 48 2.36 10.41 3.53
C LEU A 48 1.32 11.12 2.64
N GLN A 49 1.60 12.34 2.20
CA GLN A 49 0.77 13.05 1.22
C GLN A 49 0.80 12.38 -0.15
N GLY A 50 1.96 11.90 -0.59
CA GLY A 50 2.10 11.11 -1.82
C GLY A 50 1.35 9.78 -1.78
N TRP A 51 1.18 9.18 -0.58
CA TRP A 51 0.28 8.04 -0.38
C TRP A 51 -1.20 8.43 -0.31
N GLY A 52 -1.53 9.72 -0.21
CA GLY A 52 -2.91 10.22 -0.12
C GLY A 52 -3.60 9.99 1.23
N ILE A 53 -2.87 9.51 2.25
CA ILE A 53 -3.45 9.15 3.56
C ILE A 53 -3.44 10.30 4.58
N ILE A 54 -2.76 11.40 4.24
CA ILE A 54 -2.87 12.67 4.95
C ILE A 54 -3.09 13.81 3.95
N ARG A 55 -3.57 14.95 4.44
CA ARG A 55 -3.72 16.19 3.67
C ARG A 55 -3.26 17.41 4.47
N MET A 56 -2.87 18.44 3.74
CA MET A 56 -2.67 19.77 4.31
C MET A 56 -4.02 20.48 4.41
N VAL A 57 -4.24 21.18 5.52
CA VAL A 57 -5.43 21.98 5.80
C VAL A 57 -5.04 23.33 6.37
N HIS A 58 -5.86 24.33 6.06
CA HIS A 58 -5.72 25.66 6.63
C HIS A 58 -6.55 25.79 7.90
N VAL A 59 -5.95 26.37 8.94
CA VAL A 59 -6.61 26.63 10.22
C VAL A 59 -6.90 28.13 10.32
N LEU A 60 -8.14 28.50 10.65
CA LEU A 60 -8.53 29.91 10.72
C LEU A 60 -7.68 30.65 11.77
N GLY A 61 -7.08 31.77 11.37
CA GLY A 61 -6.21 32.58 12.24
C GLY A 61 -4.77 32.09 12.33
N ASP A 62 -4.43 30.97 11.71
CA ASP A 62 -3.06 30.47 11.60
C ASP A 62 -2.64 30.35 10.13
N LYS A 63 -1.53 31.02 9.78
CA LYS A 63 -1.02 31.03 8.41
C LYS A 63 -0.14 29.82 8.09
N ARG A 64 0.16 28.97 9.07
CA ARG A 64 1.03 27.82 8.93
C ARG A 64 0.28 26.62 8.32
N ASP A 65 1.01 25.77 7.61
CA ASP A 65 0.47 24.54 7.04
C ASP A 65 0.22 23.51 8.14
N HIS A 66 -1.04 23.11 8.31
CA HIS A 66 -1.40 22.05 9.25
C HIS A 66 -1.73 20.77 8.50
N PHE A 67 -1.54 19.63 9.15
CA PHE A 67 -1.72 18.32 8.55
C PHE A 67 -2.73 17.51 9.36
N GLU A 68 -3.55 16.73 8.67
CA GLU A 68 -4.46 15.76 9.28
C GLU A 68 -4.52 14.46 8.48
N SER A 69 -4.80 13.36 9.18
CA SER A 69 -4.89 12.02 8.59
C SER A 69 -6.34 11.66 8.24
N MET A 70 -6.49 10.82 7.21
CA MET A 70 -7.74 10.14 6.91
C MET A 70 -8.20 9.30 8.11
N LYS A 71 -9.48 9.40 8.47
CA LYS A 71 -10.04 8.67 9.63
C LYS A 71 -10.68 7.34 9.26
N ASP A 72 -11.05 7.14 7.98
CA ASP A 72 -11.55 5.85 7.50
C ASP A 72 -10.38 4.88 7.26
N VAL A 73 -10.25 3.89 8.15
CA VAL A 73 -9.19 2.88 8.11
C VAL A 73 -9.30 1.96 6.90
N TRP A 74 -10.53 1.66 6.44
CA TRP A 74 -10.72 0.81 5.26
C TRP A 74 -10.30 1.52 4.00
N GLU A 75 -10.65 2.79 3.87
CA GLU A 75 -10.23 3.58 2.73
C GLU A 75 -8.73 3.84 2.71
N MET A 76 -8.14 4.13 3.87
CA MET A 76 -6.69 4.23 4.03
C MET A 76 -5.99 2.94 3.59
N PHE A 77 -6.51 1.78 3.99
CA PHE A 77 -5.96 0.48 3.58
C PHE A 77 -6.02 0.29 2.06
N ARG A 78 -7.13 0.66 1.41
CA ARG A 78 -7.26 0.61 -0.06
C ARG A 78 -6.23 1.51 -0.76
N LEU A 79 -6.07 2.75 -0.30
CA LEU A 79 -5.09 3.67 -0.87
C LEU A 79 -3.67 3.12 -0.76
N VAL A 80 -3.32 2.53 0.39
CA VAL A 80 -2.01 1.89 0.60
C VAL A 80 -1.80 0.72 -0.37
N LEU A 81 -2.81 -0.14 -0.54
CA LEU A 81 -2.72 -1.27 -1.47
C LEU A 81 -2.65 -0.82 -2.94
N ASP A 82 -3.41 0.19 -3.32
CA ASP A 82 -3.38 0.77 -4.67
C ASP A 82 -1.99 1.33 -4.99
N GLU A 83 -1.44 2.10 -4.05
CA GLU A 83 -0.13 2.71 -4.25
C GLU A 83 0.98 1.66 -4.29
N ARG A 84 0.86 0.58 -3.50
CA ARG A 84 1.77 -0.57 -3.62
C ARG A 84 1.66 -1.29 -4.95
N LYS A 85 0.44 -1.59 -5.41
CA LYS A 85 0.24 -2.19 -6.72
C LYS A 85 0.87 -1.33 -7.81
N ARG A 86 0.62 -0.02 -7.77
CA ARG A 86 1.13 0.94 -8.76
C ARG A 86 2.66 1.04 -8.75
N ARG A 87 3.30 1.01 -7.58
CA ARG A 87 4.76 1.16 -7.45
C ARG A 87 5.54 -0.14 -7.62
N GLU A 88 4.96 -1.26 -7.22
CA GLU A 88 5.67 -2.54 -7.11
C GLU A 88 5.18 -3.56 -8.15
N ILE A 89 3.87 -3.73 -8.33
CA ILE A 89 3.30 -4.81 -9.16
C ILE A 89 3.24 -4.41 -10.64
N ASP A 90 2.73 -3.21 -10.94
CA ASP A 90 2.51 -2.77 -12.32
C ASP A 90 3.83 -2.65 -13.12
N PRO A 91 4.93 -2.11 -12.57
CA PRO A 91 6.21 -2.07 -13.27
C PRO A 91 6.80 -3.47 -13.49
N THR A 92 6.67 -4.37 -12.51
CA THR A 92 7.13 -5.75 -12.66
C THR A 92 6.37 -6.50 -13.75
N LEU A 93 5.05 -6.32 -13.84
CA LEU A 93 4.24 -6.87 -14.92
C LEU A 93 4.67 -6.34 -16.30
N ALA A 94 4.94 -5.03 -16.41
CA ALA A 94 5.44 -4.45 -17.66
C ALA A 94 6.78 -5.06 -18.07
N MET A 95 7.74 -5.14 -17.15
CA MET A 95 9.05 -5.75 -17.37
C MET A 95 8.94 -7.23 -17.78
N LEU A 96 8.10 -8.02 -17.11
CA LEU A 96 7.93 -9.44 -17.44
C LEU A 96 7.38 -9.63 -18.86
N ARG A 97 6.45 -8.78 -19.28
CA ARG A 97 5.90 -8.81 -20.65
C ARG A 97 6.97 -8.48 -21.69
N GLU A 98 7.84 -7.51 -21.41
CA GLU A 98 8.98 -7.19 -22.27
C GLU A 98 9.94 -8.37 -22.38
N CYS A 99 10.36 -8.97 -21.27
CA CYS A 99 11.24 -10.14 -21.27
C CYS A 99 10.66 -11.34 -22.03
N ILE A 100 9.35 -11.60 -21.89
CA ILE A 100 8.68 -12.67 -22.64
C ILE A 100 8.67 -12.35 -24.15
N ALA A 101 8.37 -11.10 -24.52
CA ALA A 101 8.34 -10.68 -25.91
C ALA A 101 9.72 -10.77 -26.59
N GLU A 102 10.78 -10.35 -25.90
CA GLU A 102 12.17 -10.49 -26.36
C GLU A 102 12.56 -11.96 -26.52
N SER A 103 12.24 -12.78 -25.51
CA SER A 103 12.55 -14.21 -25.54
C SER A 103 11.86 -14.94 -26.71
N GLU A 104 10.69 -14.46 -27.19
CA GLU A 104 10.06 -15.05 -28.37
C GLU A 104 10.78 -14.80 -29.69
N GLN A 105 11.54 -13.72 -29.78
CA GLN A 105 12.27 -13.30 -30.98
C GLN A 105 13.65 -13.97 -31.15
N GLU A 106 14.21 -14.52 -30.06
CA GLU A 106 15.53 -15.16 -30.08
C GLU A 106 15.50 -16.57 -30.72
N LYS A 107 16.54 -16.87 -31.51
CA LYS A 107 16.66 -18.12 -32.31
C LYS A 107 17.15 -19.33 -31.52
N GLU A 108 17.99 -19.13 -30.49
CA GLU A 108 18.42 -20.17 -29.56
C GLU A 108 17.64 -20.00 -28.26
N LYS A 109 16.74 -20.92 -27.95
CA LYS A 109 15.83 -20.83 -26.81
C LYS A 109 16.26 -21.84 -25.74
N ASP A 110 16.36 -21.41 -24.49
CA ASP A 110 16.20 -22.30 -23.33
C ASP A 110 14.70 -22.41 -23.01
N PRO A 111 14.04 -23.54 -23.30
CA PRO A 111 12.61 -23.72 -23.03
C PRO A 111 12.25 -23.54 -21.56
N TYR A 112 13.19 -23.89 -20.66
CA TYR A 112 12.98 -23.78 -19.22
C TYR A 112 12.84 -22.32 -18.77
N THR A 113 13.74 -21.43 -19.21
CA THR A 113 13.66 -20.00 -18.88
C THR A 113 12.34 -19.37 -19.32
N LYS A 114 11.82 -19.73 -20.51
CA LYS A 114 10.53 -19.25 -21.00
C LYS A 114 9.37 -19.70 -20.14
N GLU A 115 9.35 -20.97 -19.77
CA GLU A 115 8.32 -21.53 -18.90
C GLU A 115 8.31 -20.78 -17.56
N ARG A 116 9.49 -20.56 -16.96
CA ARG A 116 9.61 -19.82 -15.70
C ARG A 116 9.14 -18.36 -15.78
N LEU A 117 9.46 -17.65 -16.86
CA LEU A 117 9.01 -16.28 -17.06
C LEU A 117 7.47 -16.21 -17.21
N ARG A 118 6.88 -17.17 -17.93
CA ARG A 118 5.42 -17.25 -18.10
C ARG A 118 4.73 -17.58 -16.79
N GLU A 119 5.19 -18.58 -16.04
CA GLU A 119 4.65 -18.91 -14.71
C GLU A 119 4.66 -17.69 -13.77
N LEU A 120 5.75 -16.92 -13.77
CA LEU A 120 5.86 -15.72 -12.94
C LEU A 120 4.91 -14.61 -13.41
N SER A 121 4.83 -14.39 -14.72
CA SER A 121 3.88 -13.44 -15.32
C SER A 121 2.44 -13.79 -14.98
N ASP A 122 2.04 -15.06 -15.17
CA ASP A 122 0.70 -15.56 -14.88
C ASP A 122 0.33 -15.40 -13.40
N PHE A 123 1.27 -15.62 -12.49
CA PHE A 123 1.06 -15.37 -11.06
C PHE A 123 0.76 -13.90 -10.76
N PHE A 124 1.57 -12.98 -11.28
CA PHE A 124 1.38 -11.54 -11.06
C PHE A 124 0.09 -11.03 -11.72
N GLU A 125 -0.25 -11.51 -12.92
CA GLU A 125 -1.49 -11.15 -13.60
C GLU A 125 -2.71 -11.65 -12.85
N THR A 126 -2.70 -12.91 -12.42
CA THR A 126 -3.79 -13.50 -11.62
C THR A 126 -4.01 -12.71 -10.34
N THR A 127 -2.93 -12.39 -9.61
CA THR A 127 -3.00 -11.65 -8.36
C THR A 127 -3.47 -10.21 -8.57
N SER A 128 -2.98 -9.54 -9.61
CA SER A 128 -3.36 -8.17 -9.98
C SER A 128 -4.83 -8.06 -10.39
N ASN A 129 -5.32 -9.02 -11.18
CA ASN A 129 -6.71 -9.10 -11.60
C ASN A 129 -7.64 -9.38 -10.41
N TRP A 130 -7.27 -10.33 -9.55
CA TRP A 130 -8.00 -10.63 -8.33
C TRP A 130 -8.09 -9.41 -7.40
N TYR A 131 -6.99 -8.70 -7.20
CA TYR A 131 -6.99 -7.46 -6.42
C TYR A 131 -7.96 -6.44 -7.01
N THR A 132 -7.94 -6.23 -8.33
CA THR A 132 -8.81 -5.25 -9.00
C THR A 132 -10.29 -5.55 -8.77
N GLN A 133 -10.68 -6.82 -8.73
CA GLN A 133 -12.06 -7.24 -8.43
C GLN A 133 -12.43 -6.98 -6.96
N ILE A 134 -11.58 -7.40 -6.03
CA ILE A 134 -11.80 -7.21 -4.59
C ILE A 134 -11.83 -5.73 -4.21
N ARG A 135 -11.01 -4.90 -4.86
CA ARG A 135 -10.94 -3.46 -4.59
C ARG A 135 -12.27 -2.75 -4.81
N GLN A 136 -13.13 -3.24 -5.70
CA GLN A 136 -14.45 -2.67 -5.97
C GLN A 136 -15.48 -2.98 -4.88
N TRP A 137 -15.16 -3.89 -3.94
CA TRP A 137 -16.10 -4.31 -2.92
C TRP A 137 -16.18 -3.31 -1.76
N PRO A 138 -17.39 -3.08 -1.22
CA PRO A 138 -17.54 -2.28 0.00
C PRO A 138 -16.84 -2.98 1.18
N ALA A 139 -16.40 -2.19 2.16
CA ALA A 139 -15.66 -2.70 3.32
C ALA A 139 -16.43 -3.79 4.07
N SER A 140 -17.76 -3.66 4.13
CA SER A 140 -18.65 -4.65 4.75
C SER A 140 -18.66 -5.99 4.02
N ALA A 141 -18.56 -6.01 2.69
CA ALA A 141 -18.48 -7.23 1.91
C ALA A 141 -17.13 -7.93 2.11
N LEU A 142 -16.03 -7.18 2.10
CA LEU A 142 -14.69 -7.70 2.41
C LEU A 142 -14.63 -8.35 3.80
N ALA A 143 -15.17 -7.67 4.81
CA ALA A 143 -15.22 -8.20 6.17
C ALA A 143 -16.05 -9.48 6.28
N LYS A 144 -17.17 -9.58 5.56
CA LYS A 144 -17.99 -10.80 5.51
C LYS A 144 -17.28 -11.93 4.79
N PHE A 145 -16.65 -11.64 3.65
CA PHE A 145 -15.88 -12.61 2.86
C PHE A 145 -14.74 -13.21 3.68
N ALA A 146 -13.94 -12.37 4.35
CA ALA A 146 -12.86 -12.84 5.23
C ALA A 146 -13.39 -13.79 6.33
N LYS A 147 -14.52 -13.44 6.97
CA LYS A 147 -15.16 -14.29 8.01
C LYS A 147 -15.73 -15.61 7.47
N LEU A 148 -16.21 -15.60 6.22
CA LEU A 148 -16.79 -16.78 5.57
C LEU A 148 -15.71 -17.72 5.02
N GLY A 149 -14.62 -17.19 4.46
CA GLY A 149 -13.47 -17.96 3.99
C GLY A 149 -12.88 -18.85 5.08
N ASP A 150 -12.70 -18.30 6.29
CA ASP A 150 -12.27 -19.04 7.48
C ASP A 150 -13.18 -20.23 7.82
N LYS A 151 -14.49 -20.07 7.63
CA LYS A 151 -15.47 -21.15 7.90
C LYS A 151 -15.49 -22.19 6.79
N GLY A 152 -15.39 -21.76 5.53
CA GLY A 152 -15.33 -22.65 4.37
C GLY A 152 -14.10 -23.54 4.38
N LEU A 153 -12.91 -22.98 4.66
CA LEU A 153 -11.66 -23.74 4.78
C LEU A 153 -11.71 -24.74 5.93
N LYS A 154 -12.31 -24.37 7.07
CA LYS A 154 -12.53 -25.28 8.21
C LYS A 154 -13.50 -26.41 7.86
N LEU A 155 -14.58 -26.12 7.13
CA LEU A 155 -15.55 -27.13 6.68
C LEU A 155 -14.98 -28.09 5.65
N LEU A 156 -14.07 -27.62 4.79
CA LEU A 156 -13.40 -28.45 3.78
C LEU A 156 -12.18 -29.22 4.33
N GLY A 157 -11.84 -29.05 5.62
CA GLY A 157 -10.67 -29.71 6.22
C GLY A 157 -9.32 -29.22 5.67
N LEU A 158 -9.32 -28.12 4.91
CA LEU A 158 -8.14 -27.53 4.27
C LEU A 158 -7.53 -26.41 5.12
N SER A 159 -7.87 -26.33 6.40
CA SER A 159 -7.22 -25.40 7.32
C SER A 159 -5.74 -25.74 7.38
N ALA A 160 -4.88 -24.84 6.92
CA ALA A 160 -3.45 -24.92 7.18
C ALA A 160 -3.22 -25.03 8.70
N LYS A 161 -2.26 -25.88 9.08
CA LYS A 161 -1.78 -26.02 10.46
C LYS A 161 -1.20 -24.71 10.98
#